data_AF-A0A1A8Q8H1-F1
#
_entry.id   AF-A0A1A8Q8H1-F1
#
_cell.length_a   1.000
_cell.length_b   1.000
_cell.length_c   1.000
_cell.angle_alpha   90.00
_cell.angle_beta   90.00
_cell.angle_gamma   90.00
#
_symmetry.space_group_name_H-M   'P 1'
#
loop_
_entity.id
_entity.type
_entity.pdbx_description
1 polymer ?
#
loop_
_entity_poly.entity_id
_entity_poly.type
_entity_poly.pdbx_seq_one_letter_code
_entity_poly.pdbx_strand_id
1 'polypeptide(L)'
;AVLFLSYGLCQDVVRLLTGTSKGADLSDLQKASAGSLASIFSSMVLCPTELVKCRLQAMHEMEATGKVARGQKSTVWSVVKMVLKTRGPLGFYEGLTSTIVREIPGYFCFFGAYELSRSTFAQHMGTDKDSIGILPLMFSGGFGGACLWLMVYPIDCVKSRIQVYSLAGRQEGFMKTFLGIARNEGITALYSGLTPTMVRTFPANGALFLAYEFSRKFMMETVGA
;
A
#
# COMPACT_ATOMS: atom_id res chain seq x y z
N ALA A 1 11.60 4.30 1.84
CA ALA A 1 13.01 4.16 1.38
C ALA A 1 13.12 3.12 0.25
N VAL A 2 12.78 1.85 0.48
CA VAL A 2 12.92 0.78 -0.52
C VAL A 2 12.16 1.05 -1.81
N LEU A 3 10.88 1.46 -1.73
CA LEU A 3 10.09 1.83 -2.90
C LEU A 3 10.80 2.89 -3.76
N PHE A 4 11.24 4.00 -3.15
CA PHE A 4 11.94 5.09 -3.85
C PHE A 4 13.31 4.68 -4.42
N LEU A 5 14.07 3.83 -3.70
CA LEU A 5 15.34 3.28 -4.19
C LEU A 5 15.12 2.34 -5.38
N SER A 6 14.10 1.47 -5.30
CA SER A 6 13.73 0.56 -6.37
C SER A 6 13.06 1.25 -7.55
N TYR A 7 12.49 2.44 -7.35
CA TYR A 7 11.79 3.19 -8.39
C TYR A 7 12.74 3.63 -9.51
N GLY A 8 13.94 4.13 -9.18
CA GLY A 8 14.95 4.47 -10.19
C GLY A 8 15.37 3.28 -11.04
N LEU A 9 15.62 2.13 -10.40
CA LEU A 9 15.93 0.88 -11.10
C LEU A 9 14.77 0.39 -11.98
N CYS A 10 13.53 0.52 -11.50
CA CYS A 10 12.34 0.12 -12.25
C CYS A 10 12.06 1.06 -13.43
N GLN A 11 12.37 2.35 -13.31
CA GLN A 11 12.32 3.28 -14.44
C GLN A 11 13.30 2.86 -15.54
N ASP A 12 14.51 2.44 -15.18
CA ASP A 12 15.49 1.96 -16.16
C ASP A 12 15.07 0.65 -16.83
N VAL A 13 14.45 -0.26 -16.08
CA VAL A 13 13.83 -1.48 -16.65
C VAL A 13 12.71 -1.13 -17.62
N VAL A 14 11.82 -0.19 -17.27
CA VAL A 14 10.73 0.25 -18.15
C VAL A 14 11.26 0.95 -19.39
N ARG A 15 12.31 1.75 -19.29
CA ARG A 15 13.00 2.38 -20.44
C ARG A 15 13.57 1.32 -21.39
N LEU A 16 14.21 0.29 -20.83
CA LEU A 16 14.79 -0.81 -21.60
C LEU A 16 13.70 -1.63 -22.31
N LEU A 17 12.58 -1.90 -21.64
CA LEU A 17 11.44 -2.62 -22.23
C LEU A 17 10.68 -1.83 -23.30
N THR A 18 10.70 -0.50 -23.22
CA THR A 18 9.97 0.39 -24.15
C THR A 18 10.85 0.95 -25.27
N GLY A 19 12.15 0.62 -25.31
CA GLY A 19 13.09 1.11 -26.31
C GLY A 19 13.35 2.63 -26.23
N THR A 20 13.07 3.25 -25.09
CA THR A 20 13.19 4.70 -24.91
C THR A 20 14.62 5.08 -24.52
N SER A 21 15.15 6.17 -25.10
CA SER A 21 16.49 6.71 -24.81
C SER A 21 16.75 6.95 -23.31
N LYS A 22 17.98 6.66 -22.84
CA LYS A 22 18.41 6.99 -21.47
C LYS A 22 18.35 8.50 -21.26
N GLY A 23 17.41 8.94 -20.42
CA GLY A 23 17.24 10.35 -20.05
C GLY A 23 16.04 11.06 -20.71
N ALA A 24 15.28 10.38 -21.58
CA ALA A 24 14.02 10.94 -22.06
C ALA A 24 12.93 10.91 -20.97
N ASP A 25 12.08 11.94 -20.96
CA ASP A 25 10.94 12.01 -20.06
C ASP A 25 9.97 10.86 -20.32
N LEU A 26 9.74 10.06 -19.28
CA LEU A 26 8.80 8.95 -19.32
C LEU A 26 7.37 9.50 -19.35
N SER A 27 6.54 8.94 -20.21
CA SER A 27 5.10 9.20 -20.19
C SER A 27 4.49 8.83 -18.84
N ASP A 28 3.36 9.44 -18.50
CA ASP A 28 2.68 9.22 -17.21
C ASP A 28 2.31 7.74 -17.01
N LEU A 29 1.97 7.03 -18.08
CA LEU A 29 1.71 5.59 -18.07
C LEU A 29 2.98 4.75 -17.78
N GLN A 30 4.12 5.14 -18.35
CA GLN A 30 5.39 4.46 -18.08
C GLN A 30 5.86 4.70 -16.64
N LYS A 31 5.67 5.91 -16.11
CA LYS A 31 5.92 6.22 -14.68
C LYS A 31 5.02 5.39 -13.77
N ALA A 32 3.73 5.28 -14.08
CA ALA A 32 2.80 4.42 -13.33
C ALA A 32 3.21 2.94 -13.36
N SER A 33 3.65 2.46 -14.52
CA SER A 33 4.15 1.08 -14.68
C SER A 33 5.44 0.85 -13.89
N ALA A 34 6.38 1.79 -13.91
CA ALA A 34 7.62 1.72 -13.13
C ALA A 34 7.32 1.70 -11.62
N GLY A 35 6.35 2.50 -11.16
CA GLY A 35 5.91 2.51 -9.77
C GLY A 35 5.28 1.18 -9.34
N SER A 36 4.51 0.57 -10.23
CA SER A 36 3.92 -0.76 -10.02
C SER A 36 4.97 -1.85 -9.93
N LEU A 37 5.99 -1.85 -10.79
CA LEU A 37 7.10 -2.79 -10.71
C LEU A 37 7.94 -2.59 -9.44
N ALA A 38 8.20 -1.34 -9.05
CA ALA A 38 8.90 -1.02 -7.81
C ALA A 38 8.16 -1.55 -6.57
N SER A 39 6.83 -1.64 -6.63
CA SER A 39 6.03 -2.19 -5.55
C SER A 39 6.32 -3.66 -5.25
N ILE A 40 6.82 -4.44 -6.22
CA ILE A 40 7.19 -5.85 -6.02
C ILE A 40 8.36 -5.94 -5.03
N PHE A 41 9.40 -5.13 -5.23
CA PHE A 41 10.55 -5.08 -4.34
C PHE A 41 10.18 -4.53 -2.96
N SER A 42 9.31 -3.52 -2.92
CA SER A 42 8.76 -3.02 -1.66
C SER A 42 7.95 -4.11 -0.93
N SER A 43 7.18 -4.93 -1.66
CA SER A 43 6.38 -6.02 -1.10
C SER A 43 7.24 -7.10 -0.45
N MET A 44 8.43 -7.39 -0.99
CA MET A 44 9.36 -8.36 -0.39
C MET A 44 9.83 -7.90 0.99
N VAL A 45 10.03 -6.59 1.18
CA VAL A 45 10.46 -6.04 2.48
C VAL A 45 9.27 -5.89 3.43
N LEU A 46 8.09 -5.56 2.92
CA LEU A 46 6.88 -5.36 3.74
C LEU A 46 6.25 -6.68 4.20
N CYS A 47 6.30 -7.73 3.38
CA CYS A 47 5.61 -9.01 3.62
C CYS A 47 5.92 -9.62 5.00
N PRO A 48 7.19 -9.72 5.46
CA PRO A 48 7.49 -10.23 6.79
C PRO A 48 6.81 -9.44 7.92
N THR A 49 6.81 -8.10 7.81
CA THR A 49 6.20 -7.22 8.81
C THR A 49 4.67 -7.31 8.78
N GLU A 50 4.07 -7.32 7.59
CA GLU A 50 2.64 -7.50 7.41
C GLU A 50 2.18 -8.86 7.95
N LEU A 51 2.90 -9.94 7.68
CA LEU A 51 2.58 -11.27 8.18
C LEU A 51 2.59 -11.32 9.71
N VAL A 52 3.62 -10.76 10.35
CA VAL A 52 3.70 -10.72 11.81
C VAL A 52 2.57 -9.88 12.41
N LYS A 53 2.27 -8.73 11.80
CA LYS A 53 1.17 -7.86 12.24
C LYS A 53 -0.19 -8.56 12.12
N CYS A 54 -0.49 -9.16 10.97
CA CYS A 54 -1.75 -9.86 10.73
C CYS A 54 -1.92 -11.05 11.69
N ARG A 55 -0.86 -11.84 11.92
CA ARG A 55 -0.90 -12.96 12.89
C ARG A 55 -1.10 -12.46 14.31
N LEU A 56 -0.43 -11.37 14.70
CA LEU A 56 -0.60 -10.76 16.02
C LEU A 56 -2.02 -10.23 16.23
N GLN A 57 -2.59 -9.55 15.22
CA GLN A 57 -3.97 -9.06 15.26
C GLN A 57 -4.98 -10.21 15.38
N ALA A 58 -4.81 -11.28 14.59
CA ALA A 58 -5.65 -12.46 14.69
C ALA A 58 -5.57 -13.13 16.07
N MET A 59 -4.38 -13.19 16.69
CA MET A 59 -4.21 -13.71 18.05
C MET A 59 -4.92 -12.87 19.11
N HIS A 60 -4.85 -11.54 19.03
CA HIS A 60 -5.59 -10.66 19.94
C HIS A 60 -7.11 -10.79 19.80
N GLU A 61 -7.62 -10.93 18.58
CA GLU A 61 -9.05 -11.19 18.36
C GLU A 61 -9.50 -12.56 18.89
N MET A 62 -8.66 -13.59 18.77
CA MET A 62 -8.92 -14.90 19.35
C MET A 62 -8.91 -14.90 20.88
N GLU A 63 -8.06 -14.09 21.50
CA GLU A 63 -8.05 -13.88 22.95
C GLU A 63 -9.32 -13.17 23.41
N ALA A 64 -9.74 -12.11 22.71
CA ALA A 64 -10.97 -11.37 23.02
C ALA A 64 -12.25 -12.21 22.90
N THR A 65 -12.26 -13.20 22.02
CA THR A 65 -13.40 -14.11 21.81
C THR A 65 -13.39 -15.35 22.71
N GLY A 66 -12.40 -15.49 23.60
CA GLY A 66 -12.33 -16.58 24.58
C GLY A 66 -12.01 -17.96 23.99
N LYS A 67 -11.59 -18.04 22.72
CA LYS A 67 -11.30 -19.30 22.01
C LYS A 67 -9.88 -19.85 22.26
N VAL A 68 -9.07 -19.16 23.06
CA VAL A 68 -7.69 -19.54 23.40
C VAL A 68 -7.49 -19.49 24.91
N ALA A 69 -6.71 -20.43 25.45
CA ALA A 69 -6.35 -20.48 26.86
C ALA A 69 -5.65 -19.18 27.29
N ARG A 70 -6.21 -18.53 28.32
CA ARG A 70 -5.72 -17.30 28.95
C ARG A 70 -4.25 -17.49 29.37
N GLY A 71 -3.31 -16.84 28.66
CA GLY A 71 -1.87 -16.88 29.04
C GLY A 71 -0.85 -17.01 27.91
N GLN A 72 -1.25 -17.20 26.65
CA GLN A 72 -0.29 -17.18 25.54
C GLN A 72 0.14 -15.73 25.27
N LYS A 73 1.35 -15.35 25.68
CA LYS A 73 1.88 -13.99 25.47
C LYS A 73 1.91 -13.67 23.96
N SER A 74 0.90 -12.93 23.49
CA SER A 74 0.76 -12.42 22.13
C SER A 74 1.70 -11.24 21.93
N THR A 75 3.01 -11.52 21.89
CA THR A 75 4.03 -10.51 21.56
C THR A 75 4.53 -10.71 20.15
N VAL A 76 4.99 -9.62 19.53
CA VAL A 76 5.67 -9.66 18.21
C VAL A 76 6.74 -10.75 18.17
N TRP A 77 7.55 -10.86 19.23
CA TRP A 77 8.62 -11.85 19.34
C TRP A 77 8.12 -13.29 19.44
N SER A 78 6.99 -13.52 20.10
CA SER A 78 6.32 -14.83 20.17
C SER A 78 5.90 -15.28 18.76
N VAL A 79 5.30 -14.38 17.98
CA VAL A 79 4.89 -14.65 16.59
C VAL A 79 6.11 -14.94 15.71
N VAL A 80 7.16 -14.13 15.80
CA VAL A 80 8.41 -14.33 15.03
C VAL A 80 9.02 -15.71 15.32
N LYS A 81 9.17 -16.06 16.61
CA LYS A 81 9.69 -17.38 17.02
C LYS A 81 8.81 -18.53 16.55
N MET A 82 7.49 -18.37 16.65
CA MET A 82 6.53 -19.38 16.20
C MET A 82 6.68 -19.65 14.70
N VAL A 83 6.75 -18.59 13.88
CA VAL A 83 6.91 -18.71 12.41
C VAL A 83 8.23 -19.39 12.07
N LEU A 84 9.34 -18.95 12.69
CA LEU A 84 10.66 -19.56 12.48
C LEU A 84 10.66 -21.05 12.83
N LYS A 85 10.05 -21.44 13.96
CA LYS A 85 10.06 -22.84 14.42
C LYS A 85 9.15 -23.75 13.58
N THR A 86 8.03 -23.25 13.09
CA THR A 86 7.02 -24.06 12.38
C THR A 86 7.25 -24.14 10.87
N ARG A 87 7.70 -23.05 10.25
CA ARG A 87 7.81 -22.93 8.79
C ARG A 87 9.19 -22.47 8.31
N GLY A 88 10.11 -22.22 9.23
CA GLY A 88 11.43 -21.68 8.89
C GLY A 88 11.40 -20.23 8.41
N PRO A 89 12.53 -19.72 7.90
CA PRO A 89 12.66 -18.32 7.45
C PRO A 89 11.82 -18.00 6.21
N LEU A 90 11.54 -18.97 5.35
CA LEU A 90 10.66 -18.75 4.19
C LEU A 90 9.19 -18.58 4.59
N GLY A 91 8.81 -18.99 5.81
CA GLY A 91 7.47 -18.78 6.36
C GLY A 91 7.05 -17.31 6.45
N PHE A 92 7.99 -16.37 6.51
CA PHE A 92 7.68 -14.92 6.52
C PHE A 92 7.20 -14.38 5.17
N TYR A 93 7.38 -15.14 4.09
CA TYR A 93 6.91 -14.79 2.76
C TYR A 93 5.58 -15.49 2.39
N GLU A 94 4.96 -16.16 3.35
CA GLU A 94 3.62 -16.71 3.18
C GLU A 94 2.63 -15.55 2.91
N GLY A 95 1.99 -15.58 1.74
CA GLY A 95 1.09 -14.51 1.32
C GLY A 95 1.73 -13.44 0.43
N LEU A 96 3.03 -13.53 0.11
CA LEU A 96 3.72 -12.57 -0.77
C LEU A 96 2.99 -12.37 -2.10
N THR A 97 2.51 -13.43 -2.75
CA THR A 97 1.72 -13.34 -3.98
C THR A 97 0.45 -12.50 -3.77
N SER A 98 -0.22 -12.66 -2.63
CA SER A 98 -1.43 -11.90 -2.30
C SER A 98 -1.13 -10.45 -1.97
N THR A 99 0.06 -10.15 -1.43
CA THR A 99 0.55 -8.77 -1.27
C THR A 99 0.85 -8.17 -2.63
N ILE A 100 1.64 -8.83 -3.48
CA ILE A 100 2.00 -8.34 -4.82
C ILE A 100 0.75 -8.07 -5.68
N VAL A 101 -0.22 -8.99 -5.71
CA VAL A 101 -1.48 -8.83 -6.46
C VAL A 101 -2.30 -7.64 -5.96
N ARG A 102 -2.19 -7.28 -4.68
CA ARG A 102 -2.83 -6.09 -4.11
C ARG A 102 -2.05 -4.81 -4.45
N GLU A 103 -0.74 -4.83 -4.25
CA GLU A 103 0.10 -3.64 -4.39
C GLU A 103 0.22 -3.17 -5.85
N ILE A 104 0.37 -4.09 -6.82
CA ILE A 104 0.56 -3.73 -8.23
C ILE A 104 -0.58 -2.84 -8.77
N PRO A 105 -1.86 -3.26 -8.72
CA PRO A 105 -2.96 -2.42 -9.20
C PRO A 105 -3.12 -1.13 -8.40
N GLY A 106 -2.92 -1.21 -7.07
CA GLY A 106 -3.01 -0.06 -6.19
C GLY A 106 -2.00 1.03 -6.54
N TYR A 107 -0.72 0.67 -6.69
CA TYR A 107 0.33 1.62 -7.07
C TYR A 107 0.22 2.09 -8.52
N PHE A 108 -0.27 1.24 -9.44
CA PHE A 108 -0.57 1.67 -10.80
C PHE A 108 -1.58 2.83 -10.79
N CYS A 109 -2.72 2.65 -10.11
CA CYS A 109 -3.73 3.69 -9.96
C CYS A 109 -3.20 4.91 -9.21
N PHE A 110 -2.38 4.71 -8.16
CA PHE A 110 -1.76 5.80 -7.41
C PHE A 110 -0.91 6.70 -8.32
N PHE A 111 0.11 6.12 -8.96
CA PHE A 111 1.06 6.88 -9.76
C PHE A 111 0.41 7.43 -11.03
N GLY A 112 -0.52 6.68 -11.64
CA GLY A 112 -1.28 7.16 -12.79
C GLY A 112 -2.14 8.38 -12.47
N ALA A 113 -2.92 8.32 -11.40
CA ALA A 113 -3.75 9.44 -10.95
C ALA A 113 -2.91 10.63 -10.45
N TYR A 114 -1.79 10.36 -9.79
CA TYR A 114 -0.82 11.37 -9.35
C TYR A 114 -0.22 12.13 -10.53
N GLU A 115 0.36 11.44 -11.52
CA GLU A 115 0.98 12.10 -12.68
C GLU A 115 -0.05 12.79 -13.58
N LEU A 116 -1.24 12.21 -13.75
CA LEU A 116 -2.34 12.84 -14.50
C LEU A 116 -2.80 14.15 -13.84
N SER A 117 -2.92 14.15 -12.51
CA SER A 117 -3.29 15.35 -11.75
C SER A 117 -2.22 16.43 -11.88
N ARG A 118 -0.94 16.06 -11.73
CA ARG A 118 0.18 16.99 -11.91
C ARG A 118 0.19 17.61 -13.31
N SER A 119 -0.05 16.79 -14.35
CA SER A 119 -0.14 17.26 -15.74
C SER A 119 -1.27 18.26 -15.94
N THR A 120 -2.43 17.98 -15.34
CA THR A 120 -3.61 18.86 -15.42
C THR A 120 -3.34 20.19 -14.73
N PHE A 121 -2.72 20.18 -13.54
CA PHE A 121 -2.34 21.40 -12.84
C PHE A 121 -1.28 22.20 -13.59
N ALA A 122 -0.25 21.54 -14.14
CA ALA A 122 0.79 22.17 -14.95
C ALA A 122 0.20 22.89 -16.18
N GLN A 123 -0.70 22.23 -16.90
CA GLN A 123 -1.41 22.82 -18.05
C GLN A 123 -2.28 24.01 -17.64
N HIS A 124 -3.01 23.91 -16.53
CA HIS A 124 -3.89 24.98 -16.07
C HIS A 124 -3.13 26.21 -15.58
N MET A 125 -1.96 26.01 -14.97
CA MET A 125 -1.10 27.09 -14.46
C MET A 125 -0.12 27.61 -15.52
N GLY A 126 0.00 26.95 -16.67
CA GLY A 126 0.98 27.28 -17.70
C GLY A 126 2.43 27.07 -17.25
N THR A 127 2.68 26.15 -16.31
CA THR A 127 4.01 25.87 -15.75
C THR A 127 4.45 24.44 -16.03
N ASP A 128 5.71 24.12 -15.73
CA ASP A 128 6.21 22.75 -15.78
C ASP A 128 5.67 21.90 -14.59
N LYS A 129 5.59 20.57 -14.74
CA LYS A 129 5.11 19.63 -13.70
C LYS A 129 5.91 19.73 -12.41
N ASP A 130 7.16 20.14 -12.48
CA ASP A 130 8.02 20.32 -11.30
C ASP A 130 7.89 21.70 -10.64
N SER A 131 7.17 22.63 -11.29
CA SER A 131 6.97 24.01 -10.84
C SER A 131 5.53 24.31 -10.37
N ILE A 132 4.66 23.30 -10.27
CA ILE A 132 3.25 23.45 -9.84
C ILE A 132 3.07 23.91 -8.38
N GLY A 133 4.16 24.02 -7.60
CA GLY A 133 4.11 24.41 -6.20
C GLY A 133 3.60 23.30 -5.26
N ILE A 134 3.67 23.57 -3.96
CA ILE A 134 3.44 22.55 -2.92
C ILE A 134 1.96 22.15 -2.84
N LEU A 135 1.02 23.10 -2.96
CA LEU A 135 -0.41 22.83 -2.80
C LEU A 135 -0.96 21.88 -3.89
N PRO A 136 -0.73 22.13 -5.20
CA PRO A 136 -1.16 21.22 -6.26
C PRO A 136 -0.47 19.86 -6.21
N LEU A 137 0.79 19.82 -5.76
CA LEU A 137 1.51 18.58 -5.51
C LEU A 137 0.85 17.74 -4.40
N MET A 138 0.46 18.38 -3.30
CA MET A 138 -0.28 17.74 -2.20
C MET A 138 -1.64 17.21 -2.65
N PHE A 139 -2.40 18.00 -3.41
CA PHE A 139 -3.67 17.57 -3.99
C PHE A 139 -3.50 16.37 -4.92
N SER A 140 -2.48 16.41 -5.79
CA SER A 140 -2.16 15.29 -6.68
C SER A 140 -1.82 14.02 -5.90
N GLY A 141 -1.05 14.14 -4.81
CA GLY A 141 -0.74 13.04 -3.90
C GLY A 141 -1.98 12.49 -3.18
N GLY A 142 -2.86 13.37 -2.70
CA GLY A 142 -4.13 12.98 -2.07
C GLY A 142 -5.07 12.28 -3.04
N PHE A 143 -5.19 12.79 -4.26
CA PHE A 143 -6.00 12.17 -5.32
C PHE A 143 -5.45 10.81 -5.74
N GLY A 144 -4.13 10.70 -5.95
CA GLY A 144 -3.46 9.42 -6.17
C GLY A 144 -3.74 8.42 -5.05
N GLY A 145 -3.65 8.86 -3.79
CA GLY A 145 -3.98 8.06 -2.61
C GLY A 145 -5.43 7.57 -2.61
N ALA A 146 -6.38 8.45 -2.95
CA ALA A 146 -7.79 8.07 -3.07
C ALA A 146 -8.01 7.00 -4.14
N CYS A 147 -7.40 7.16 -5.32
CA CYS A 147 -7.46 6.17 -6.40
C CYS A 147 -6.85 4.82 -6.01
N LEU A 148 -5.72 4.81 -5.29
CA LEU A 148 -5.12 3.59 -4.75
C LEU A 148 -6.11 2.85 -3.87
N TRP A 149 -6.68 3.55 -2.89
CA TRP A 149 -7.62 2.93 -1.96
C TRP A 149 -8.89 2.47 -2.68
N LEU A 150 -9.43 3.23 -3.62
CA LEU A 150 -10.59 2.79 -4.42
C LEU A 150 -10.34 1.46 -5.15
N MET A 151 -9.11 1.22 -5.62
CA MET A 151 -8.74 -0.04 -6.26
C MET A 151 -8.50 -1.18 -5.25
N VAL A 152 -7.82 -0.89 -4.14
CA VAL A 152 -7.34 -1.90 -3.19
C VAL A 152 -8.40 -2.30 -2.16
N TYR A 153 -9.29 -1.39 -1.80
CA TYR A 153 -10.22 -1.56 -0.68
C TYR A 153 -11.13 -2.80 -0.78
N PRO A 154 -11.69 -3.16 -1.96
CA PRO A 154 -12.48 -4.39 -2.09
C PRO A 154 -11.70 -5.66 -1.73
N ILE A 155 -10.41 -5.71 -2.09
CA ILE A 155 -9.54 -6.84 -1.79
C ILE A 155 -9.32 -6.95 -0.28
N ASP A 156 -9.05 -5.82 0.38
CA ASP A 156 -8.86 -5.76 1.83
C ASP A 156 -10.16 -6.14 2.57
N CYS A 157 -11.33 -5.69 2.10
CA CYS A 157 -12.63 -6.04 2.67
C CYS A 157 -12.87 -7.56 2.66
N VAL A 158 -12.64 -8.21 1.50
CA VAL A 158 -12.78 -9.67 1.36
C VAL A 158 -11.78 -10.40 2.27
N LYS A 159 -10.52 -9.96 2.32
CA LYS A 159 -9.51 -10.55 3.20
C LYS A 159 -9.92 -10.46 4.67
N SER A 160 -10.39 -9.30 5.14
CA SER A 160 -10.88 -9.14 6.51
C SER A 160 -12.07 -10.06 6.82
N ARG A 161 -13.01 -10.22 5.88
CA ARG A 161 -14.14 -11.15 6.06
C ARG A 161 -13.70 -12.61 6.17
N ILE A 162 -12.76 -13.05 5.33
CA ILE A 162 -12.18 -14.40 5.40
C ILE A 162 -11.48 -14.62 6.74
N GLN A 163 -10.73 -13.63 7.23
CA GLN A 163 -10.07 -13.71 8.53
C GLN A 163 -11.11 -13.91 9.64
N VAL A 164 -12.17 -13.09 9.67
CA VAL A 164 -13.27 -13.23 10.64
C VAL A 164 -13.95 -14.61 10.54
N TYR A 165 -14.23 -15.11 9.34
CA TYR A 165 -14.80 -16.46 9.16
C TYR A 165 -13.86 -17.56 9.62
N SER A 166 -12.56 -17.42 9.37
CA SER A 166 -11.52 -18.34 9.85
C SER A 166 -11.52 -18.39 11.38
N LEU A 167 -11.66 -17.25 12.07
CA LEU A 167 -11.82 -17.20 13.53
C LEU A 167 -13.10 -17.90 14.01
N ALA A 168 -14.14 -17.91 13.19
CA ALA A 168 -15.38 -18.64 13.44
C ALA A 168 -15.30 -20.15 13.10
N GLY A 169 -14.15 -20.64 12.63
CA GLY A 169 -13.96 -22.04 12.21
C GLY A 169 -14.44 -22.34 10.79
N ARG A 170 -14.76 -21.31 9.98
CA ARG A 170 -15.21 -21.44 8.60
C ARG A 170 -14.09 -20.98 7.66
N GLN A 171 -13.50 -21.93 6.92
CA GLN A 171 -12.52 -21.61 5.88
C GLN A 171 -13.24 -21.37 4.56
N GLU A 172 -13.45 -20.10 4.19
CA GLU A 172 -14.01 -19.74 2.89
C GLU A 172 -12.91 -19.24 1.95
N GLY A 173 -12.94 -19.68 0.70
CA GLY A 173 -12.01 -19.21 -0.33
C GLY A 173 -12.34 -17.79 -0.79
N PHE A 174 -11.32 -17.06 -1.26
CA PHE A 174 -11.45 -15.65 -1.64
C PHE A 174 -12.58 -15.36 -2.64
N MET A 175 -12.66 -16.14 -3.73
CA MET A 175 -13.71 -15.98 -4.74
C MET A 175 -15.11 -16.26 -4.16
N LYS A 176 -15.25 -17.26 -3.29
CA LYS A 176 -16.53 -17.59 -2.67
C LYS A 176 -17.01 -16.46 -1.76
N THR A 177 -16.10 -15.92 -0.93
CA THR A 177 -16.43 -14.80 -0.04
C THR A 177 -16.71 -13.53 -0.83
N PHE A 178 -15.92 -13.21 -1.86
CA PHE A 178 -16.17 -12.07 -2.75
C PHE A 178 -17.56 -12.14 -3.41
N LEU A 179 -17.88 -13.29 -4.04
CA LEU A 179 -19.16 -13.48 -4.70
C LEU A 179 -20.32 -13.50 -3.70
N GLY A 180 -20.10 -14.05 -2.51
CA GLY A 180 -21.04 -14.05 -1.40
C GLY A 180 -21.38 -12.64 -0.94
N ILE A 181 -20.38 -11.78 -0.72
CA ILE A 181 -20.59 -10.37 -0.35
C ILE A 181 -21.32 -9.64 -1.48
N ALA A 182 -20.83 -9.76 -2.72
CA ALA A 182 -21.42 -9.06 -3.86
C ALA A 182 -22.88 -9.46 -4.11
N ARG A 183 -23.24 -10.73 -3.89
CA ARG A 183 -24.60 -11.24 -4.11
C ARG A 183 -25.55 -10.98 -2.93
N ASN A 184 -25.07 -11.09 -1.70
CA ASN A 184 -25.92 -11.03 -0.51
C ASN A 184 -25.99 -9.63 0.12
N GLU A 185 -24.89 -8.87 0.10
CA GLU A 185 -24.77 -7.54 0.71
C GLU A 185 -24.67 -6.43 -0.36
N GLY A 186 -24.38 -6.79 -1.61
CA GLY A 186 -24.20 -5.86 -2.73
C GLY A 186 -22.76 -5.39 -2.92
N ILE A 187 -22.47 -4.78 -4.07
CA ILE A 187 -21.12 -4.31 -4.43
C ILE A 187 -20.66 -3.16 -3.51
N THR A 188 -21.59 -2.34 -3.03
CA THR A 188 -21.29 -1.24 -2.09
C THR A 188 -20.76 -1.74 -0.75
N ALA A 189 -21.10 -2.97 -0.33
CA ALA A 189 -20.58 -3.57 0.89
C ALA A 189 -19.07 -3.81 0.83
N LEU A 190 -18.50 -4.03 -0.37
CA LEU A 190 -17.04 -4.13 -0.57
C LEU A 190 -16.31 -2.82 -0.25
N TYR A 191 -17.03 -1.71 -0.22
CA TYR A 191 -16.52 -0.37 0.10
C TYR A 191 -16.98 0.13 1.49
N SER A 192 -17.63 -0.73 2.28
CA SER A 192 -18.06 -0.40 3.63
C SER A 192 -16.86 -0.12 4.53
N GLY A 193 -16.62 1.16 4.83
CA GLY A 193 -15.47 1.64 5.60
C GLY A 193 -14.41 2.39 4.78
N LEU A 194 -14.66 2.62 3.50
CA LEU A 194 -13.80 3.48 2.67
C LEU A 194 -13.77 4.92 3.20
N THR A 195 -14.92 5.47 3.62
CA THR A 195 -15.02 6.83 4.16
C THR A 195 -14.07 7.09 5.33
N PRO A 196 -14.07 6.31 6.43
CA PRO A 196 -13.10 6.53 7.51
C PRO A 196 -11.65 6.31 7.06
N THR A 197 -11.40 5.44 6.06
CA THR A 197 -10.07 5.25 5.48
C THR A 197 -9.59 6.48 4.71
N MET A 198 -10.48 7.10 3.93
CA MET A 198 -10.23 8.37 3.24
C MET A 198 -9.99 9.51 4.23
N VAL A 199 -10.88 9.66 5.23
CA VAL A 199 -10.75 10.69 6.27
C VAL A 199 -9.44 10.54 7.03
N ARG A 200 -9.00 9.32 7.36
CA ARG A 200 -7.70 9.05 8.00
C ARG A 200 -6.51 9.39 7.11
N THR A 201 -6.65 9.23 5.79
CA THR A 201 -5.54 9.44 4.84
C THR A 201 -5.14 10.91 4.76
N PHE A 202 -6.09 11.85 4.87
CA PHE A 202 -5.79 13.29 4.81
C PHE A 202 -4.87 13.78 5.95
N PRO A 203 -5.16 13.55 7.24
CA PRO A 203 -4.27 13.91 8.34
C PRO A 203 -2.92 13.17 8.29
N ALA A 204 -2.92 11.89 7.90
CA ALA A 204 -1.70 11.10 7.78
C ALA A 204 -0.76 11.69 6.72
N ASN A 205 -1.29 12.06 5.56
CA ASN A 205 -0.53 12.74 4.51
C ASN A 205 -0.07 14.12 4.99
N GLY A 206 -0.94 14.90 5.64
CA GLY A 206 -0.58 16.21 6.20
C GLY A 206 0.59 16.13 7.19
N ALA A 207 0.55 15.16 8.12
CA ALA A 207 1.63 14.92 9.06
C ALA A 207 2.93 14.49 8.37
N LEU A 208 2.85 13.63 7.35
CA LEU A 208 4.01 13.23 6.54
C LEU A 208 4.65 14.44 5.85
N PHE A 209 3.84 15.33 5.28
CA PHE A 209 4.32 16.55 4.63
C PHE A 209 4.96 17.52 5.62
N LEU A 210 4.32 17.76 6.78
CA LEU A 210 4.88 18.61 7.83
C LEU A 210 6.23 18.07 8.31
N ALA A 211 6.31 16.76 8.55
CA ALA A 211 7.56 16.12 8.94
C ALA A 211 8.63 16.27 7.86
N TYR A 212 8.30 16.04 6.59
CA TYR A 212 9.23 16.22 5.48
C TYR A 212 9.73 17.66 5.37
N GLU A 213 8.85 18.64 5.43
CA GLU A 213 9.24 20.04 5.30
C GLU A 213 10.11 20.50 6.47
N PHE A 214 9.77 20.08 7.69
CA PHE A 214 10.58 20.35 8.89
C PHE A 214 11.95 19.69 8.79
N SER A 215 12.01 18.41 8.42
CA SER A 215 13.28 17.69 8.23
C SER A 215 14.12 18.32 7.12
N ARG A 216 13.50 18.74 6.00
CA ARG A 216 14.21 19.39 4.90
C ARG A 216 14.77 20.75 5.33
N LYS A 217 13.98 21.58 6.02
CA LYS A 217 14.44 22.88 6.55
C LYS A 217 15.62 22.69 7.50
N PHE A 218 15.49 21.78 8.46
CA PHE A 218 16.57 21.45 9.41
C PHE A 218 17.85 20.96 8.72
N MET A 219 17.74 20.06 7.74
CA MET A 219 18.91 19.60 6.98
C MET A 219 19.55 20.71 6.15
N MET A 220 18.76 21.56 5.49
CA MET A 220 19.30 22.67 4.71
C MET A 220 19.99 23.71 5.61
N GLU A 221 19.48 23.96 6.81
CA GLU A 221 20.13 24.81 7.82
C GLU A 221 21.43 24.19 8.37
N THR A 222 21.49 22.86 8.51
CA THR A 222 22.65 22.17 9.09
C THR A 222 23.75 21.88 8.08
N VAL A 223 23.40 21.62 6.81
CA VAL A 223 24.33 21.26 5.73
C VAL A 223 24.69 22.46 4.84
N GLY A 224 23.85 23.50 4.84
CA GLY A 224 24.10 24.78 4.17
C GLY A 224 24.86 25.80 5.02
N ALA A 225 25.42 25.39 6.17
CA ALA A 225 26.29 26.19 7.04
C ALA A 225 27.74 25.71 6.97
#